data_AF-A0A5Q4EI82-F1
#
_entry.id   AF-A0A5Q4EI82-F1
#
_cell.length_a   1.000
_cell.length_b   1.000
_cell.length_c   1.000
_cell.angle_alpha   90.00
_cell.angle_beta   90.00
_cell.angle_gamma   90.00
#
_symmetry.space_group_name_H-M   'P 1'
#
loop_
_entity.id
_entity.type
_entity.pdbx_description
1 polymer ?
#
loop_
_entity_poly.entity_id
_entity_poly.type
_entity_poly.pdbx_seq_one_letter_code
_entity_poly.pdbx_strand_id
1 'polypeptide(L)' 'MKQVVLNIPDSKYPFFMELVKSLGFVKVSGVAKLTKIQQEFVEGTEKSLEQVEQHLKGEITLKTADQLFNEL' A
#
# COMPACT_ATOMS: atom_id res chain seq x y z
N MET A 1 3.11 -1.67 16.69
CA MET A 1 3.61 -0.44 16.01
C MET A 1 4.73 0.16 16.84
N LYS A 2 5.83 0.62 16.23
CA LYS A 2 6.99 1.21 16.95
C LYS A 2 7.09 2.69 16.57
N GLN A 3 7.06 3.60 17.55
CA GLN A 3 7.17 5.05 17.36
C GLN A 3 8.45 5.54 18.05
N VAL A 4 9.21 6.41 17.38
CA VAL A 4 10.42 7.04 17.92
C VAL A 4 10.25 8.56 17.84
N VAL A 5 10.48 9.25 18.96
CA VAL A 5 10.48 10.72 19.06
C VAL A 5 11.90 11.16 19.39
N LEU A 6 12.45 12.08 18.59
CA LEU A 6 13.81 12.59 18.72
C LEU A 6 13.79 14.11 18.87
N ASN A 7 14.47 14.61 19.89
CA ASN A 7 14.73 16.05 20.03
C ASN A 7 16.08 16.36 19.39
N ILE A 8 16.07 17.20 18.35
CA ILE A 8 17.25 17.53 17.56
C ILE A 8 17.55 19.02 17.76
N PRO A 9 18.80 19.40 18.06
CA PRO A 9 19.20 20.80 18.10
C PRO A 9 19.02 21.47 16.73
N ASP A 10 18.54 22.71 16.69
CA ASP A 10 18.25 23.43 15.44
C ASP A 10 19.42 23.46 14.45
N SER A 11 20.66 23.55 14.96
CA SER A 11 21.87 23.53 14.13
C SER A 11 22.08 22.22 13.36
N LYS A 12 21.54 21.11 13.86
CA LYS A 12 21.67 19.78 13.25
C LYS A 12 20.40 19.33 12.50
N TYR A 13 19.33 20.11 12.59
CA TYR A 13 18.06 19.79 11.92
C TYR A 13 18.18 19.76 10.38
N PRO A 14 18.86 20.73 9.71
CA PRO A 14 19.03 20.68 8.25
C PRO A 14 19.77 19.43 7.77
N PHE A 15 20.87 19.09 8.45
CA PHE A 15 21.66 17.89 8.17
C PHE A 15 20.83 16.60 8.36
N PHE A 16 20.07 16.52 9.46
CA PHE A 16 19.20 15.37 9.70
C PHE A 16 18.13 15.23 8.61
N MET A 17 17.52 16.33 8.18
CA MET A 17 16.52 16.32 7.11
C MET A 17 17.09 15.90 5.76
N GLU A 18 18.33 16.28 5.45
CA GLU A 18 19.03 15.81 4.24
C GLU A 18 19.31 14.30 4.29
N LEU A 19 19.78 13.80 5.44
CA LEU A 19 20.03 12.37 5.65
C LEU A 19 18.73 11.54 5.52
N VAL A 20 17.63 12.04 6.08
CA VAL A 20 16.32 11.39 5.95
C VAL A 20 15.87 11.36 4.49
N LYS A 21 16.09 12.44 3.73
CA LYS A 21 15.80 12.48 2.29
C LYS A 21 16.68 11.52 1.49
N SER A 22 17.97 11.42 1.81
CA SER A 22 18.91 10.53 1.10
C SER A 22 18.62 9.05 1.34
N LEU A 23 18.05 8.71 2.49
CA LEU A 23 17.62 7.34 2.83
C LEU A 23 16.30 6.93 2.13
N GLY A 24 15.73 7.80 1.29
CA GLY A 24 14.52 7.50 0.52
C GLY A 24 13.26 7.42 1.39
N PHE A 25 13.29 7.97 2.61
CA PHE A 25 12.11 8.05 3.45
C PHE A 25 11.12 9.02 2.80
N VAL A 26 10.16 8.45 2.08
CA VAL A 26 9.00 9.19 1.62
C VAL A 26 8.28 9.66 2.88
N LYS A 27 8.16 10.98 3.05
CA LYS A 27 7.26 11.54 4.05
C LYS A 27 5.90 10.91 3.75
N VAL A 28 5.46 9.96 4.57
CA VAL A 28 4.09 9.46 4.51
C VAL A 28 3.25 10.64 5.02
N SER A 29 3.03 11.60 4.13
CA SER A 29 2.33 12.85 4.37
C SER A 29 0.89 12.50 4.66
N GLY A 30 0.66 12.19 5.94
CA GLY A 30 -0.54 11.49 6.35
C GLY A 30 -0.52 10.07 5.80
N VAL A 31 -0.92 9.12 6.63
CA VAL A 31 -1.80 8.08 6.11
C VAL A 31 -2.88 8.86 5.35
N ALA A 32 -2.83 8.90 4.02
CA ALA A 32 -4.02 9.20 3.26
C ALA A 32 -4.99 8.16 3.78
N LYS A 33 -5.88 8.56 4.70
CA LYS A 33 -6.94 7.70 5.17
C LYS A 33 -7.74 7.47 3.91
N LEU A 34 -7.39 6.39 3.20
CA LEU A 34 -8.14 5.90 2.07
C LEU A 34 -9.58 5.91 2.57
N THR A 35 -10.45 6.67 1.90
CA THR A 35 -11.87 6.55 2.16
C THR A 35 -12.23 5.08 2.00
N LYS A 36 -13.24 4.57 2.73
CA LYS A 36 -13.61 3.14 2.68
C LYS A 36 -13.66 2.58 1.25
N ILE A 37 -14.17 3.39 0.33
CA ILE A 37 -14.22 3.11 -1.11
C ILE A 37 -12.83 2.90 -1.74
N GLN A 38 -11.86 3.76 -1.42
CA GLN A 38 -10.49 3.62 -1.93
C GLN A 38 -9.78 2.40 -1.31
N GLN A 39 -10.09 2.07 -0.06
CA GLN A 39 -9.54 0.87 0.58
C GLN A 39 -10.15 -0.40 -0.04
N GLU A 40 -11.47 -0.47 -0.22
CA GLU A 40 -12.17 -1.56 -0.89
C GLU A 40 -11.69 -1.74 -2.33
N PHE A 41 -11.42 -0.64 -3.05
CA PHE A 41 -10.88 -0.70 -4.41
C PHE A 41 -9.47 -1.29 -4.46
N VAL A 42 -8.59 -0.89 -3.54
CA VAL A 42 -7.22 -1.43 -3.45
C VAL A 42 -7.26 -2.91 -3.07
N GLU A 43 -8.04 -3.28 -2.05
CA GLU A 43 -8.21 -4.67 -1.61
C GLU A 43 -8.82 -5.55 -2.72
N GLY A 44 -9.79 -5.03 -3.48
CA GLY A 44 -10.38 -5.73 -4.63
C GLY A 44 -9.38 -5.92 -5.78
N THR A 45 -8.54 -4.92 -6.02
CA THR A 45 -7.50 -4.98 -7.07
C THR A 45 -6.40 -5.99 -6.70
N GLU A 46 -5.95 -5.98 -5.44
CA GLU A 46 -4.94 -6.92 -4.93
C GLU A 46 -5.43 -8.37 -5.03
N LYS A 47 -6.67 -8.64 -4.60
CA LYS A 47 -7.30 -9.96 -4.73
C LYS A 47 -7.42 -10.43 -6.18
N SER A 48 -7.73 -9.51 -7.09
CA SER A 48 -7.84 -9.85 -8.52
C SER A 48 -6.47 -10.22 -9.11
N LEU A 49 -5.41 -9.52 -8.71
CA LEU A 49 -4.04 -9.86 -9.11
C LEU A 49 -3.61 -11.21 -8.54
N GLU A 50 -3.92 -11.48 -7.27
CA GLU A 50 -3.62 -12.76 -6.63
C GLU A 50 -4.33 -13.93 -7.32
N GLN A 51 -5.59 -13.76 -7.73
CA GLN A 51 -6.33 -14.77 -8.49
C GLN A 51 -5.68 -15.05 -9.86
N VAL A 52 -5.22 -14.02 -10.55
CA VAL A 52 -4.49 -14.20 -11.83
C VAL A 52 -3.17 -14.92 -11.59
N GLU A 53 -2.44 -14.61 -10.53
CA GLU A 53 -1.18 -15.27 -10.20
C GLU A 53 -1.38 -16.75 -9.83
N GLN A 54 -2.40 -17.06 -9.02
CA GLN A 54 -2.77 -18.45 -8.69
C GLN A 54 -3.24 -19.23 -9.92
N HIS A 55 -3.92 -18.57 -10.87
CA HIS A 55 -4.29 -19.18 -12.14
C HIS A 55 -3.06 -19.49 -13.01
N LEU A 56 -2.10 -18.57 -13.09
CA LEU A 56 -0.84 -18.80 -13.80
C LEU A 56 0.00 -19.92 -13.16
N LYS A 57 -0.08 -20.09 -11.83
CA LYS A 57 0.53 -21.21 -11.10
C LYS A 57 -0.25 -22.53 -11.26
N GLY A 58 -1.44 -22.50 -11.87
CA GLY A 58 -2.29 -23.67 -12.10
C GLY A 58 -3.07 -24.14 -10.87
N GLU A 59 -3.14 -23.31 -9.81
CA GLU A 59 -3.79 -23.65 -8.54
C GLU A 59 -5.30 -23.37 -8.56
N ILE A 60 -5.75 -22.44 -9.40
CA ILE A 60 -7.18 -22.10 -9.54
C ILE A 60 -7.60 -21.92 -11.00
N THR A 61 -8.88 -22.20 -11.28
CA THR A 61 -9.53 -21.83 -12.53
C THR A 61 -10.19 -20.46 -12.36
N LEU A 62 -9.89 -19.51 -13.25
CA LEU A 62 -10.53 -18.19 -13.19
C LEU A 62 -12.04 -18.32 -13.38
N LYS A 63 -12.79 -17.50 -12.64
CA LYS A 63 -14.25 -17.41 -12.82
C LYS A 63 -14.56 -16.86 -14.22
N THR A 64 -15.62 -17.37 -14.83
CA THR A 64 -16.09 -16.85 -16.12
C THR A 64 -16.80 -15.51 -15.94
N ALA A 65 -16.89 -14.72 -17.01
CA ALA A 65 -17.61 -13.43 -16.99
C ALA A 65 -19.06 -13.57 -16.51
N ASP A 66 -19.71 -14.69 -16.84
CA ASP A 66 -21.08 -15.00 -16.39
C ASP A 66 -21.18 -15.24 -14.88
N GLN A 67 -20.13 -15.84 -14.28
CA GLN A 67 -20.08 -16.06 -12.83
C GLN A 67 -19.82 -14.76 -12.08
N LEU A 68 -18.98 -13.87 -12.63
CA LEU A 68 -18.74 -12.55 -12.06
C LEU A 68 -20.00 -11.66 -12.11
N PHE A 69 -20.78 -11.74 -13.18
CA PHE A 69 -22.02 -10.97 -13.33
C PHE A 69 -23.10 -11.38 -12.31
N ASN A 70 -23.14 -12.66 -11.90
CA ASN A 70 -24.12 -13.16 -10.94
C ASN A 70 -23.74 -12.88 -9.47
N GLU A 71 -22.54 -12.36 -9.18
CA GLU A 71 -22.04 -12.05 -7.83
C GLU A 71 -22.18 -10.57 -7.43
N LEU A 72 -22.61 -9.71 -8.37
CA LEU A 72 -22.91 -8.29 -8.17
C LEU A 72 -24.37 -8.06 -7.71
#